data_AF-A0A1C2HTD3-F1
#
_entry.id   AF-A0A1C2HTD3-F1
#
_cell.length_a   1.000
_cell.length_b   1.000
_cell.length_c   1.000
_cell.angle_alpha   90.00
_cell.angle_beta   90.00
_cell.angle_gamma   90.00
#
_symmetry.space_group_name_H-M   'P 1'
#
loop_
_entity.id
_entity.type
_entity.pdbx_description
1 polymer ?
#
loop_
_entity_poly.entity_id
_entity_poly.type
_entity_poly.pdbx_seq_one_letter_code
_entity_poly.pdbx_strand_id
1 'polypeptide(L)'
;MVLRSASAGPVLSSSYARILAKAKAKAKAKAKAKAKAKAKSSFGGAEFELAPAPWEEMRELHLLSHPLNRARAFAWENLGIPAPPDPDFTLHEIADLRAKLTALYDMPMRRAEILDQVSSDQITEILRPLGISEDGFPATIGLIATILDMAERVGYIYKRKFSRLRPNQIAPDLRPFLDNPPHESYPSNHSFQMYCVAEVMARVLPENPGMSELFYVAQRVAENREWAGIHYASDSHAGRELARQFSPYLYLACRRQMRAALREWLQ
;
A
#
# COMPACT_ATOMS: atom_id res chain seq x y z
N MET A 1 8.21 -90.00 -16.35
CA MET A 1 6.80 -90.00 -16.78
C MET A 1 6.11 -88.82 -16.09
N VAL A 2 5.59 -87.92 -16.91
CA VAL A 2 5.18 -86.55 -16.58
C VAL A 2 3.72 -86.56 -16.08
N LEU A 3 3.43 -85.91 -14.96
CA LEU A 3 2.08 -85.43 -14.65
C LEU A 3 2.13 -83.92 -14.45
N ARG A 4 1.76 -83.21 -15.52
CA ARG A 4 1.45 -81.78 -15.56
C ARG A 4 0.18 -81.54 -14.73
N SER A 5 0.23 -80.73 -13.67
CA SER A 5 -0.96 -80.07 -13.13
C SER A 5 -1.06 -78.67 -13.74
N ALA A 6 -2.22 -78.38 -14.29
CA ALA A 6 -2.53 -77.15 -15.02
C ALA A 6 -2.55 -75.95 -14.05
N SER A 7 -1.82 -74.90 -14.42
CA SER A 7 -1.88 -73.59 -13.77
C SER A 7 -3.26 -72.96 -14.00
N ALA A 8 -4.12 -73.02 -12.99
CA ALA A 8 -5.31 -72.18 -12.93
C ALA A 8 -4.86 -70.72 -12.72
N GLY A 9 -4.97 -69.91 -13.78
CA GLY A 9 -4.77 -68.45 -13.67
C GLY A 9 -5.77 -67.84 -12.69
N PRO A 10 -5.43 -66.74 -12.00
CA PRO A 10 -6.26 -66.24 -10.92
C PRO A 10 -7.58 -65.67 -11.46
N VAL A 11 -8.69 -66.27 -11.03
CA VAL A 11 -10.03 -65.71 -11.22
C VAL A 11 -10.17 -64.54 -10.24
N LEU A 12 -9.91 -63.32 -10.73
CA LEU A 12 -10.09 -62.10 -9.96
C LEU A 12 -11.58 -61.94 -9.60
N SER A 13 -11.87 -61.76 -8.31
CA SER A 13 -13.24 -61.57 -7.85
C SER A 13 -13.87 -60.33 -8.49
N SER A 14 -15.16 -60.44 -8.85
CA SER A 14 -15.97 -59.40 -9.51
C SER A 14 -15.89 -58.02 -8.82
N SER A 15 -15.71 -58.02 -7.50
CA SER A 15 -15.54 -56.82 -6.67
C SER A 15 -14.19 -56.13 -6.90
N TYR A 16 -13.10 -56.86 -7.03
CA TYR A 16 -11.76 -56.29 -7.24
C TYR A 16 -11.59 -55.71 -8.66
N ALA A 17 -12.14 -56.39 -9.66
CA ALA A 17 -12.19 -55.90 -11.04
C ALA A 17 -13.01 -54.60 -11.19
N ARG A 18 -14.11 -54.46 -10.44
CA ARG A 18 -14.92 -53.22 -10.40
C ARG A 18 -14.18 -52.04 -9.75
N ILE A 19 -13.37 -52.28 -8.73
CA ILE A 19 -12.59 -51.22 -8.06
C ILE A 19 -11.48 -50.71 -8.99
N LEU A 20 -10.76 -51.62 -9.67
CA LEU A 20 -9.73 -51.24 -10.64
C LEU A 20 -10.32 -50.54 -11.87
N ALA A 21 -11.50 -50.96 -12.34
CA ALA A 21 -12.20 -50.28 -13.44
C ALA A 21 -12.66 -48.85 -13.06
N LYS A 22 -13.19 -48.65 -11.84
CA LYS A 22 -13.52 -47.31 -11.33
C LYS A 22 -12.28 -46.43 -11.15
N ALA A 23 -11.16 -46.99 -10.69
CA ALA A 23 -9.90 -46.25 -10.54
C ALA A 23 -9.32 -45.81 -11.89
N LYS A 24 -9.30 -46.69 -12.89
CA LYS A 24 -8.85 -46.36 -14.26
C LYS A 24 -9.78 -45.37 -14.96
N ALA A 25 -11.09 -45.45 -14.76
CA ALA A 25 -12.05 -44.48 -15.30
C ALA A 25 -11.88 -43.09 -14.68
N LYS A 26 -11.64 -43.00 -13.35
CA LYS A 26 -11.40 -41.72 -12.65
C LYS A 26 -10.06 -41.09 -13.03
N ALA A 27 -9.01 -41.90 -13.26
CA ALA A 27 -7.73 -41.42 -13.76
C ALA A 27 -7.82 -40.91 -15.21
N LYS A 28 -8.54 -41.62 -16.09
CA LYS A 28 -8.76 -41.20 -17.49
C LYS A 28 -9.63 -39.94 -17.60
N ALA A 29 -10.60 -39.74 -16.69
CA ALA A 29 -11.38 -38.51 -16.58
C ALA A 29 -10.54 -37.32 -16.09
N LYS A 30 -9.67 -37.51 -15.08
CA LYS A 30 -8.77 -36.46 -14.57
C LYS A 30 -7.68 -36.07 -15.60
N ALA A 31 -7.18 -37.02 -16.39
CA ALA A 31 -6.25 -36.74 -17.48
C ALA A 31 -6.91 -36.02 -18.66
N LYS A 32 -8.15 -36.37 -19.03
CA LYS A 32 -8.91 -35.71 -20.11
C LYS A 32 -9.37 -34.30 -19.70
N ALA A 33 -9.67 -34.05 -18.42
CA ALA A 33 -9.92 -32.71 -17.88
C ALA A 33 -8.65 -31.83 -17.86
N LYS A 34 -7.50 -32.40 -17.47
CA LYS A 34 -6.20 -31.71 -17.49
C LYS A 34 -5.73 -31.40 -18.92
N ALA A 35 -6.01 -32.27 -19.88
CA ALA A 35 -5.69 -32.02 -21.30
C ALA A 35 -6.64 -31.00 -21.96
N LYS A 36 -7.93 -30.97 -21.60
CA LYS A 36 -8.90 -30.00 -22.15
C LYS A 36 -8.79 -28.61 -21.49
N ALA A 37 -8.31 -28.51 -20.25
CA ALA A 37 -7.89 -27.26 -19.62
C ALA A 37 -6.56 -26.74 -20.20
N LYS A 38 -5.64 -27.64 -20.57
CA LYS A 38 -4.34 -27.27 -21.18
C LYS A 38 -4.44 -26.90 -22.67
N ALA A 39 -5.52 -27.26 -23.37
CA ALA A 39 -5.66 -27.05 -24.81
C ALA A 39 -6.70 -25.99 -25.24
N LYS A 40 -7.40 -25.31 -24.31
CA LYS A 40 -8.46 -24.33 -24.66
C LYS A 40 -8.18 -22.87 -24.28
N SER A 41 -6.92 -22.46 -24.16
CA SER A 41 -6.56 -21.04 -24.37
C SER A 41 -5.12 -20.80 -24.83
N SER A 42 -4.38 -21.82 -25.30
CA SER A 42 -3.11 -21.58 -25.98
C SER A 42 -3.33 -20.76 -27.25
N PHE A 43 -2.75 -19.55 -27.24
CA PHE A 43 -2.78 -18.43 -28.20
C PHE A 43 -4.04 -17.55 -28.17
N GLY A 44 -4.02 -16.33 -27.62
CA GLY A 44 -2.86 -15.53 -27.18
C GLY A 44 -3.17 -14.46 -26.14
N GLY A 45 -2.08 -13.94 -25.57
CA GLY A 45 -2.06 -12.96 -24.50
C GLY A 45 -1.00 -13.38 -23.49
N ALA A 46 0.19 -12.81 -23.62
CA ALA A 46 1.25 -12.96 -22.62
C ALA A 46 0.71 -12.62 -21.22
N GLU A 47 1.13 -13.36 -20.18
CA GLU A 47 1.18 -12.78 -18.84
C GLU A 47 2.28 -11.72 -18.87
N PHE A 48 1.90 -10.53 -19.36
CA PHE A 48 2.63 -9.30 -19.13
C PHE A 48 2.48 -8.99 -17.64
N GLU A 49 3.58 -8.87 -16.90
CA GLU A 49 3.59 -8.02 -15.72
C GLU A 49 2.99 -6.66 -16.13
N LEU A 50 2.01 -6.16 -15.38
CA LEU A 50 1.41 -4.86 -15.66
C LEU A 50 2.52 -3.81 -15.65
N ALA A 51 2.80 -3.22 -16.82
CA ALA A 51 3.60 -2.00 -16.88
C ALA A 51 2.89 -0.90 -16.06
N PRO A 52 3.60 -0.08 -15.25
CA PRO A 52 3.02 1.17 -14.79
C PRO A 52 2.58 1.98 -16.01
N ALA A 53 1.40 2.60 -15.94
CA ALA A 53 0.82 3.35 -17.05
C ALA A 53 1.78 4.46 -17.53
N PRO A 54 1.87 4.76 -18.84
CA PRO A 54 2.71 5.84 -19.39
C PRO A 54 2.03 7.21 -19.28
N TRP A 55 1.52 7.54 -18.09
CA TRP A 55 0.61 8.66 -17.90
C TRP A 55 1.35 10.02 -17.82
N GLU A 56 2.65 10.06 -17.52
CA GLU A 56 3.48 11.29 -17.60
C GLU A 56 3.76 11.68 -19.02
N GLU A 57 4.05 10.68 -19.84
CA GLU A 57 4.32 10.82 -21.26
C GLU A 57 3.03 11.19 -21.99
N MET A 58 1.90 10.59 -21.60
CA MET A 58 0.57 11.07 -21.99
C MET A 58 0.30 12.49 -21.52
N ARG A 59 0.76 12.88 -20.31
CA ARG A 59 0.50 14.21 -19.74
C ARG A 59 1.31 15.30 -20.42
N GLU A 60 2.57 15.07 -20.77
CA GLU A 60 3.37 16.03 -21.55
C GLU A 60 2.99 16.05 -23.03
N LEU A 61 2.61 14.92 -23.65
CA LEU A 61 1.95 14.94 -24.97
C LEU A 61 0.66 15.78 -24.94
N HIS A 62 -0.10 15.69 -23.86
CA HIS A 62 -1.31 16.45 -23.62
C HIS A 62 -1.02 17.95 -23.39
N LEU A 63 0.02 18.30 -22.62
CA LEU A 63 0.43 19.69 -22.37
C LEU A 63 1.13 20.36 -23.56
N LEU A 64 1.72 19.59 -24.46
CA LEU A 64 2.24 20.04 -25.76
C LEU A 64 1.12 20.29 -26.80
N SER A 65 0.04 19.50 -26.78
CA SER A 65 -1.13 19.64 -27.68
C SER A 65 -2.15 20.71 -27.23
N HIS A 66 -2.10 21.10 -25.95
CA HIS A 66 -3.00 22.09 -25.33
C HIS A 66 -2.24 23.18 -24.56
N PRO A 67 -1.55 24.09 -25.25
CA PRO A 67 -0.65 25.08 -24.65
C PRO A 67 -1.31 26.07 -23.67
N LEU A 68 -2.64 26.25 -23.73
CA LEU A 68 -3.40 27.09 -22.78
C LEU A 68 -3.89 26.31 -21.54
N ASN A 69 -3.99 24.98 -21.58
CA ASN A 69 -4.27 24.15 -20.39
C ASN A 69 -3.04 24.00 -19.51
N ARG A 70 -1.85 24.16 -20.10
CA ARG A 70 -0.61 24.47 -19.41
C ARG A 70 -0.73 25.64 -18.42
N ALA A 71 -1.65 26.58 -18.68
CA ALA A 71 -1.94 27.71 -17.79
C ALA A 71 -2.92 27.37 -16.64
N ARG A 72 -3.46 26.14 -16.58
CA ARG A 72 -4.44 25.68 -15.58
C ARG A 72 -4.12 24.33 -14.91
N ALA A 73 -3.08 23.63 -15.34
CA ALA A 73 -2.56 22.47 -14.62
C ALA A 73 -2.18 22.89 -13.19
N PHE A 74 -2.60 22.12 -12.19
CA PHE A 74 -2.21 22.47 -10.83
C PHE A 74 -0.71 22.20 -10.66
N ALA A 75 0.02 23.22 -10.20
CA ALA A 75 1.48 23.15 -10.07
C ALA A 75 1.97 22.03 -9.14
N TRP A 76 1.09 21.49 -8.29
CA TRP A 76 1.37 20.37 -7.40
C TRP A 76 1.12 18.98 -8.00
N GLU A 77 0.64 18.86 -9.25
CA GLU A 77 0.35 17.55 -9.87
C GLU A 77 1.60 16.74 -10.23
N ASN A 78 2.76 17.38 -10.39
CA ASN A 78 4.02 16.72 -10.82
C ASN A 78 5.19 17.19 -9.98
N LEU A 79 5.02 17.14 -8.67
CA LEU A 79 6.11 17.30 -7.74
C LEU A 79 7.11 16.16 -7.98
N GLY A 80 8.39 16.51 -7.98
CA GLY A 80 9.49 15.63 -8.33
C GLY A 80 9.85 14.71 -7.18
N ILE A 81 8.92 13.84 -6.80
CA ILE A 81 9.20 12.77 -5.84
C ILE A 81 9.95 11.63 -6.54
N PRO A 82 10.73 10.81 -5.82
CA PRO A 82 11.41 9.66 -6.42
C PRO A 82 10.43 8.79 -7.22
N ALA A 83 10.91 8.07 -8.23
CA ALA A 83 10.12 7.00 -8.83
C ALA A 83 10.07 5.80 -7.87
N PRO A 84 9.04 4.92 -7.98
CA PRO A 84 9.10 3.60 -7.37
C PRO A 84 10.42 2.90 -7.74
N PRO A 85 11.07 2.19 -6.79
CA PRO A 85 12.25 1.42 -7.10
C PRO A 85 11.99 0.36 -8.19
N ASP A 86 13.05 -0.04 -8.87
CA ASP A 86 13.02 -1.12 -9.85
C ASP A 86 12.66 -2.48 -9.22
N PRO A 87 12.37 -3.51 -10.03
CA PRO A 87 12.00 -4.83 -9.52
C PRO A 87 13.05 -5.47 -8.61
N ASP A 88 14.35 -5.33 -8.90
CA ASP A 88 15.41 -5.94 -8.08
C ASP A 88 15.47 -5.29 -6.71
N PHE A 89 15.39 -3.95 -6.64
CA PHE A 89 15.30 -3.25 -5.36
C PHE A 89 14.00 -3.59 -4.60
N THR A 90 12.88 -3.71 -5.31
CA THR A 90 11.60 -4.11 -4.72
C THR A 90 11.69 -5.50 -4.06
N LEU A 91 12.44 -6.44 -4.63
CA LEU A 91 12.70 -7.75 -4.01
C LEU A 91 13.53 -7.65 -2.72
N HIS A 92 14.47 -6.70 -2.64
CA HIS A 92 15.21 -6.42 -1.39
C HIS A 92 14.27 -5.85 -0.32
N GLU A 93 13.40 -4.91 -0.67
CA GLU A 93 12.40 -4.38 0.27
C GLU A 93 11.44 -5.47 0.76
N ILE A 94 11.07 -6.43 -0.10
CA ILE A 94 10.27 -7.61 0.29
C ILE A 94 11.00 -8.48 1.32
N ALA A 95 12.32 -8.67 1.19
CA ALA A 95 13.11 -9.40 2.17
C ALA A 95 13.12 -8.69 3.54
N ASP A 96 13.29 -7.36 3.54
CA ASP A 96 13.22 -6.54 4.76
C ASP A 96 11.83 -6.59 5.40
N LEU A 97 10.76 -6.54 4.61
CA LEU A 97 9.39 -6.67 5.10
C LEU A 97 9.13 -8.04 5.72
N ARG A 98 9.70 -9.13 5.15
CA ARG A 98 9.62 -10.46 5.76
C ARG A 98 10.29 -10.49 7.13
N ALA A 99 11.45 -9.85 7.27
CA ALA A 99 12.14 -9.72 8.55
C ALA A 99 11.32 -8.90 9.56
N LYS A 100 10.77 -7.75 9.14
CA LYS A 100 9.88 -6.91 9.98
C LYS A 100 8.65 -7.67 10.46
N LEU A 101 7.93 -8.35 9.57
CA LEU A 101 6.73 -9.14 9.93
C LEU A 101 7.06 -10.29 10.87
N THR A 102 8.20 -10.96 10.68
CA THR A 102 8.66 -12.02 11.59
C THR A 102 8.93 -11.44 12.98
N ALA A 103 9.72 -10.36 13.06
CA ALA A 103 10.05 -9.70 14.32
C ALA A 103 8.83 -9.09 15.01
N LEU A 104 7.84 -8.61 14.26
CA LEU A 104 6.62 -8.00 14.80
C LEU A 104 5.84 -8.95 15.71
N TYR A 105 5.91 -10.27 15.48
CA TYR A 105 5.22 -11.27 16.30
C TYR A 105 5.60 -11.13 17.78
N ASP A 106 6.88 -10.90 18.07
CA ASP A 106 7.46 -10.76 19.41
C ASP A 106 7.44 -9.30 19.92
N MET A 107 6.75 -8.39 19.22
CA MET A 107 6.64 -6.97 19.60
C MET A 107 5.18 -6.59 19.94
N PRO A 108 4.63 -7.06 21.08
CA PRO A 108 3.23 -6.83 21.44
C PRO A 108 2.86 -5.34 21.54
N MET A 109 3.78 -4.51 22.05
CA MET A 109 3.55 -3.06 22.15
C MET A 109 3.42 -2.39 20.78
N ARG A 110 4.28 -2.76 19.82
CA ARG A 110 4.20 -2.21 18.46
C ARG A 110 2.96 -2.71 17.72
N ARG A 111 2.56 -3.95 17.94
CA ARG A 111 1.30 -4.49 17.39
C ARG A 111 0.09 -3.72 17.91
N ALA A 112 0.05 -3.45 19.21
CA ALA A 112 -1.00 -2.64 19.82
C ALA A 112 -1.02 -1.22 19.24
N GLU A 113 0.15 -0.58 19.09
CA GLU A 113 0.29 0.74 18.47
C GLU A 113 -0.21 0.75 17.01
N ILE A 114 0.15 -0.25 16.20
CA ILE A 114 -0.32 -0.36 14.81
C ILE A 114 -1.85 -0.48 14.77
N LEU A 115 -2.44 -1.27 15.66
CA LEU A 115 -3.89 -1.45 15.74
C LEU A 115 -4.58 -0.16 16.21
N ASP A 116 -4.04 0.51 17.23
CA ASP A 116 -4.54 1.81 17.73
C ASP A 116 -4.57 2.82 16.58
N GLN A 117 -3.49 2.94 15.80
CA GLN A 117 -3.40 3.84 14.64
C GLN A 117 -4.34 3.51 13.48
N VAL A 118 -4.99 2.34 13.49
CA VAL A 118 -6.03 1.99 12.50
C VAL A 118 -7.42 2.20 13.08
N SER A 119 -7.61 1.91 14.37
CA SER A 119 -8.89 2.09 15.05
C SER A 119 -9.16 3.53 15.47
N SER A 120 -8.12 4.30 15.79
CA SER A 120 -8.18 5.71 16.10
C SER A 120 -8.23 6.52 14.82
N ASP A 121 -8.99 7.61 14.83
CA ASP A 121 -8.90 8.62 13.80
C ASP A 121 -7.46 9.16 13.78
N GLN A 122 -6.85 9.26 12.59
CA GLN A 122 -5.46 9.74 12.41
C GLN A 122 -5.18 11.06 13.15
N ILE A 123 -6.24 11.84 13.38
CA ILE A 123 -6.19 13.10 14.11
C ILE A 123 -5.70 12.94 15.55
N THR A 124 -6.06 11.88 16.27
CA THR A 124 -5.69 11.70 17.69
C THR A 124 -4.18 11.58 17.86
N GLU A 125 -3.50 10.86 16.97
CA GLU A 125 -2.03 10.74 16.96
C GLU A 125 -1.34 12.10 16.79
N ILE A 126 -1.95 13.00 16.02
CA ILE A 126 -1.43 14.35 15.77
C ILE A 126 -1.69 15.28 16.96
N LEU A 127 -2.84 15.14 17.63
CA LEU A 127 -3.25 16.03 18.71
C LEU A 127 -2.43 15.80 19.99
N ARG A 128 -2.01 14.56 20.28
CA ARG A 128 -1.23 14.23 21.47
C ARG A 128 0.10 15.00 21.57
N PRO A 129 0.97 15.08 20.54
CA PRO A 129 2.17 15.93 20.53
C PRO A 129 1.92 17.42 20.81
N LEU A 130 0.72 17.90 20.46
CA LEU A 130 0.31 19.29 20.67
C LEU A 130 -0.29 19.50 22.07
N GLY A 131 -0.47 18.46 22.88
CA GLY A 131 -1.12 18.56 24.18
C GLY A 131 -2.62 18.83 24.10
N ILE A 132 -3.27 18.50 22.98
CA ILE A 132 -4.71 18.67 22.79
C ILE A 132 -5.41 17.35 23.14
N SER A 133 -6.20 17.33 24.22
CA SER A 133 -6.71 16.07 24.81
C SER A 133 -8.20 15.79 24.66
N GLU A 134 -9.06 16.78 24.38
CA GLU A 134 -10.43 16.62 23.82
C GLU A 134 -11.26 17.92 23.90
N ASP A 135 -10.87 18.88 24.74
CA ASP A 135 -11.51 20.19 24.86
C ASP A 135 -10.56 21.33 24.46
N GLY A 136 -11.00 22.16 23.54
CA GLY A 136 -10.26 23.34 23.07
C GLY A 136 -9.63 23.16 21.70
N PHE A 137 -9.04 24.25 21.23
CA PHE A 137 -8.36 24.35 19.93
C PHE A 137 -9.18 24.00 18.66
N PRO A 138 -10.48 24.37 18.53
CA PRO A 138 -11.29 24.01 17.37
C PRO A 138 -10.74 24.51 16.02
N ALA A 139 -10.05 25.66 15.98
CA ALA A 139 -9.44 26.15 14.76
C ALA A 139 -8.23 25.29 14.34
N THR A 140 -7.43 24.84 15.30
CA THR A 140 -6.30 23.92 15.08
C THR A 140 -6.78 22.54 14.63
N ILE A 141 -7.77 21.97 15.31
CA ILE A 141 -8.38 20.68 14.95
C ILE A 141 -8.97 20.75 13.54
N GLY A 142 -9.72 21.81 13.23
CA GLY A 142 -10.29 22.03 11.90
C GLY A 142 -9.24 22.20 10.80
N LEU A 143 -8.12 22.85 11.09
CA LEU A 143 -6.98 22.96 10.18
C LEU A 143 -6.37 21.58 9.89
N ILE A 144 -6.08 20.79 10.93
CA ILE A 144 -5.50 19.45 10.80
C ILE A 144 -6.41 18.55 9.96
N ALA A 145 -7.71 18.50 10.28
CA ALA A 145 -8.69 17.72 9.53
C ALA A 145 -8.74 18.12 8.05
N THR A 146 -8.69 19.42 7.76
CA THR A 146 -8.64 19.94 6.39
C THR A 146 -7.39 19.46 5.64
N ILE A 147 -6.22 19.49 6.29
CA ILE A 147 -4.96 19.05 5.68
C ILE A 147 -5.01 17.56 5.38
N LEU A 148 -5.50 16.75 6.31
CA LEU A 148 -5.61 15.29 6.15
C LEU A 148 -6.48 14.91 4.94
N ASP A 149 -7.65 15.54 4.78
CA ASP A 149 -8.55 15.30 3.61
C ASP A 149 -7.91 15.77 2.30
N MET A 150 -7.29 16.96 2.28
CA MET A 150 -6.61 17.47 1.09
C MET A 150 -5.44 16.56 0.67
N ALA A 151 -4.59 16.17 1.61
CA ALA A 151 -3.46 15.29 1.37
C ALA A 151 -3.92 13.91 0.92
N GLU A 152 -5.01 13.37 1.45
CA GLU A 152 -5.55 12.09 0.98
C GLU A 152 -5.89 12.12 -0.51
N ARG A 153 -6.67 13.12 -0.92
CA ARG A 153 -7.12 13.26 -2.31
C ARG A 153 -5.95 13.42 -3.28
N VAL A 154 -4.96 14.22 -2.88
CA VAL A 154 -3.73 14.43 -3.66
C VAL A 154 -2.90 13.15 -3.70
N GLY A 155 -2.75 12.43 -2.59
CA GLY A 155 -2.03 11.17 -2.54
C GLY A 155 -2.62 10.12 -3.50
N TYR A 156 -3.96 10.05 -3.65
CA TYR A 156 -4.58 9.16 -4.64
C TYR A 156 -4.26 9.51 -6.09
N ILE A 157 -4.02 10.79 -6.41
CA ILE A 157 -3.54 11.18 -7.75
C ILE A 157 -2.17 10.56 -7.98
N TYR A 158 -1.26 10.69 -7.01
CA TYR A 158 0.07 10.07 -7.04
C TYR A 158 0.04 8.54 -6.95
N LYS A 159 -1.01 7.92 -6.43
CA LYS A 159 -1.14 6.45 -6.43
C LYS A 159 -1.47 5.90 -7.80
N ARG A 160 -2.47 6.49 -8.45
CA ARG A 160 -2.83 6.14 -9.84
C ARG A 160 -1.71 6.45 -10.82
N LYS A 161 -0.91 7.45 -10.49
CA LYS A 161 0.34 7.81 -11.17
C LYS A 161 1.26 6.60 -11.32
N PHE A 162 1.69 6.04 -10.20
CA PHE A 162 2.76 5.04 -10.22
C PHE A 162 2.24 3.62 -10.30
N SER A 163 0.97 3.39 -9.94
CA SER A 163 0.30 2.10 -9.98
C SER A 163 1.08 0.95 -9.33
N ARG A 164 1.89 1.24 -8.30
CA ARG A 164 2.76 0.23 -7.68
C ARG A 164 1.94 -0.81 -6.93
N LEU A 165 2.20 -2.08 -7.21
CA LEU A 165 1.65 -3.22 -6.49
C LEU A 165 2.13 -3.26 -5.04
N ARG A 166 1.25 -3.67 -4.12
CA ARG A 166 1.56 -3.87 -2.69
C ARG A 166 2.44 -5.11 -2.46
N PRO A 167 3.15 -5.19 -1.32
CA PRO A 167 4.10 -6.27 -1.03
C PRO A 167 3.57 -7.68 -1.25
N ASN A 168 2.41 -8.01 -0.68
CA ASN A 168 1.81 -9.33 -0.81
C ASN A 168 1.23 -9.65 -2.20
N GLN A 169 1.08 -8.65 -3.08
CA GLN A 169 0.67 -8.88 -4.47
C GLN A 169 1.85 -9.39 -5.31
N ILE A 170 3.08 -9.01 -4.95
CA ILE A 170 4.32 -9.48 -5.57
C ILE A 170 4.81 -10.76 -4.88
N ALA A 171 4.74 -10.82 -3.55
CA ALA A 171 5.14 -11.97 -2.74
C ALA A 171 3.95 -12.49 -1.92
N PRO A 172 3.11 -13.40 -2.49
CA PRO A 172 1.89 -13.89 -1.82
C PRO A 172 2.13 -14.66 -0.51
N ASP A 173 3.36 -15.06 -0.24
CA ASP A 173 3.76 -15.66 1.04
C ASP A 173 3.89 -14.63 2.17
N LEU A 174 4.06 -13.34 1.85
CA LEU A 174 3.93 -12.25 2.82
C LEU A 174 2.48 -12.15 3.28
N ARG A 175 2.25 -12.48 4.55
CA ARG A 175 0.96 -12.28 5.22
C ARG A 175 1.03 -10.96 5.98
N PRO A 176 0.48 -9.85 5.44
CA PRO A 176 0.52 -8.58 6.13
C PRO A 176 -0.27 -8.65 7.43
N PHE A 177 0.16 -7.88 8.42
CA PHE A 177 -0.51 -7.78 9.72
C PHE A 177 -1.80 -6.96 9.65
N LEU A 178 -1.85 -6.00 8.72
CA LEU A 178 -3.06 -5.26 8.37
C LEU A 178 -3.57 -5.72 7.01
N ASP A 179 -4.89 -5.65 6.83
CA ASP A 179 -5.48 -5.87 5.51
C ASP A 179 -5.04 -4.79 4.53
N ASN A 180 -4.87 -5.19 3.27
CA ASN A 180 -4.54 -4.23 2.22
C ASN A 180 -5.72 -3.32 1.91
N PRO A 181 -5.52 -1.99 1.92
CA PRO A 181 -6.46 -1.07 1.34
C PRO A 181 -6.65 -1.29 -0.16
N PRO A 182 -7.84 -0.99 -0.72
CA PRO A 182 -8.19 -1.24 -2.13
C PRO A 182 -7.63 -0.17 -3.09
N HIS A 183 -6.36 0.18 -2.94
CA HIS A 183 -5.65 1.16 -3.77
C HIS A 183 -4.14 0.87 -3.78
N GLU A 184 -3.42 1.50 -4.69
CA GLU A 184 -2.02 1.23 -4.99
C GLU A 184 -1.09 1.63 -3.84
N SER A 185 0.12 1.08 -3.84
CA SER A 185 1.07 1.21 -2.73
C SER A 185 1.77 2.57 -2.73
N TYR A 186 2.25 3.03 -3.89
CA TYR A 186 3.17 4.17 -3.95
C TYR A 186 2.50 5.49 -4.35
N PRO A 187 2.79 6.62 -3.70
CA PRO A 187 3.49 6.75 -2.42
C PRO A 187 2.58 6.39 -1.25
N SER A 188 3.15 6.20 -0.06
CA SER A 188 2.38 5.95 1.16
C SER A 188 1.55 7.17 1.54
N ASN A 189 0.22 7.01 1.54
CA ASN A 189 -0.70 8.12 1.82
C ASN A 189 -0.61 8.55 3.29
N HIS A 190 -0.50 7.59 4.21
CA HIS A 190 -0.34 7.89 5.63
C HIS A 190 0.95 8.67 5.89
N SER A 191 2.07 8.29 5.27
CA SER A 191 3.30 9.08 5.35
C SER A 191 3.05 10.50 4.84
N PHE A 192 2.47 10.64 3.65
CA PHE A 192 2.17 11.94 3.05
C PHE A 192 1.28 12.83 3.92
N GLN A 193 0.17 12.31 4.43
CA GLN A 193 -0.77 13.01 5.30
C GLN A 193 -0.11 13.51 6.58
N MET A 194 0.59 12.62 7.29
CA MET A 194 1.18 12.96 8.59
C MET A 194 2.30 13.99 8.45
N TYR A 195 3.15 13.86 7.43
CA TYR A 195 4.18 14.86 7.15
C TYR A 195 3.57 16.19 6.67
N CYS A 196 2.48 16.19 5.90
CA CYS A 196 1.80 17.45 5.53
C CYS A 196 1.30 18.22 6.76
N VAL A 197 0.74 17.50 7.73
CA VAL A 197 0.31 18.09 8.99
C VAL A 197 1.51 18.64 9.76
N ALA A 198 2.58 17.86 9.91
CA ALA A 198 3.80 18.31 10.59
C ALA A 198 4.40 19.58 9.96
N GLU A 199 4.51 19.63 8.63
CA GLU A 199 5.03 20.77 7.87
C GLU A 199 4.16 22.03 8.02
N VAL A 200 2.84 21.90 8.06
CA VAL A 200 1.94 23.04 8.27
C VAL A 200 1.96 23.50 9.72
N MET A 201 1.91 22.58 10.68
CA MET A 201 1.94 22.93 12.10
C MET A 201 3.26 23.57 12.50
N ALA A 202 4.40 23.10 11.98
CA ALA A 202 5.70 23.75 12.17
C ALA A 202 5.74 25.17 11.60
N ARG A 203 4.97 25.45 10.54
CA ARG A 203 4.85 26.80 9.98
C ARG A 203 3.95 27.71 10.82
N VAL A 204 2.93 27.15 11.47
CA VAL A 204 1.99 27.87 12.35
C VAL A 204 2.61 28.13 13.72
N LEU A 205 3.25 27.13 14.32
CA LEU A 205 3.78 27.14 15.70
C LEU A 205 5.28 26.77 15.72
N PRO A 206 6.18 27.57 15.11
CA PRO A 206 7.58 27.20 14.91
C PRO A 206 8.36 26.98 16.21
N GLU A 207 7.95 27.61 17.32
CA GLU A 207 8.61 27.52 18.62
C GLU A 207 7.94 26.50 19.57
N ASN A 208 6.87 25.82 19.14
CA ASN A 208 6.19 24.86 19.99
C ASN A 208 7.07 23.59 20.15
N PRO A 209 7.38 23.17 21.39
CA PRO A 209 8.26 22.01 21.63
C PRO A 209 7.69 20.68 21.10
N GLY A 210 6.37 20.59 20.91
CA GLY A 210 5.71 19.42 20.32
C GLY A 210 5.97 19.23 18.82
N MET A 211 6.63 20.18 18.13
CA MET A 211 6.91 20.04 16.69
C MET A 211 7.86 18.88 16.39
N SER A 212 8.91 18.67 17.19
CA SER A 212 9.82 17.52 17.00
C SER A 212 9.07 16.20 17.17
N GLU A 213 8.20 16.11 18.18
CA GLU A 213 7.36 14.95 18.43
C GLU A 213 6.35 14.71 17.31
N LEU A 214 5.81 15.76 16.70
CA LEU A 214 4.89 15.62 15.58
C LEU A 214 5.57 15.02 14.34
N PHE A 215 6.81 15.43 14.03
CA PHE A 215 7.59 14.79 12.97
C PHE A 215 7.98 13.35 13.32
N TYR A 216 8.25 13.06 14.59
CA TYR A 216 8.50 11.69 15.06
C TYR A 216 7.25 10.83 14.90
N VAL A 217 6.06 11.31 15.29
CA VAL A 217 4.78 10.62 15.07
C VAL A 217 4.53 10.38 13.57
N ALA A 218 4.82 11.35 12.71
CA ALA A 218 4.69 11.15 11.26
C ALA A 218 5.59 10.02 10.74
N GLN A 219 6.84 9.97 11.21
CA GLN A 219 7.75 8.86 10.91
C GLN A 219 7.22 7.53 11.45
N ARG A 220 6.77 7.50 12.71
CA ARG A 220 6.25 6.29 13.37
C ARG A 220 5.06 5.70 12.65
N VAL A 221 4.09 6.53 12.25
CA VAL A 221 2.94 6.09 11.48
C VAL A 221 3.38 5.53 10.12
N ALA A 222 4.31 6.19 9.42
CA ALA A 222 4.82 5.70 8.14
C ALA A 222 5.51 4.34 8.28
N GLU A 223 6.44 4.20 9.22
CA GLU A 223 7.13 2.95 9.52
C GLU A 223 6.14 1.85 9.93
N ASN A 224 5.13 2.17 10.74
CA ASN A 224 4.16 1.18 11.19
C ASN A 224 3.34 0.58 10.03
N ARG A 225 3.17 1.30 8.92
CA ARG A 225 2.57 0.72 7.70
C ARG A 225 3.53 -0.24 6.97
N GLU A 226 4.84 -0.04 7.10
CA GLU A 226 5.85 -0.99 6.62
C GLU A 226 5.92 -2.23 7.53
N TRP A 227 5.96 -2.03 8.85
CA TRP A 227 5.93 -3.12 9.82
C TRP A 227 4.66 -3.96 9.68
N ALA A 228 3.54 -3.33 9.32
CA ALA A 228 2.30 -4.02 9.00
C ALA A 228 2.32 -4.78 7.67
N GLY A 229 3.36 -4.61 6.83
CA GLY A 229 3.52 -5.33 5.57
C GLY A 229 2.70 -4.77 4.39
N ILE A 230 2.14 -3.56 4.52
CA ILE A 230 1.24 -3.00 3.48
C ILE A 230 1.90 -1.91 2.62
N HIS A 231 3.06 -1.40 3.04
CA HIS A 231 3.89 -0.43 2.31
C HIS A 231 5.37 -0.83 2.33
N TYR A 232 6.10 -0.42 1.30
CA TYR A 232 7.56 -0.51 1.27
C TYR A 232 8.20 0.72 1.91
N ALA A 233 9.47 0.62 2.32
CA ALA A 233 10.20 1.75 2.89
C ALA A 233 10.30 2.92 1.89
N SER A 234 10.46 2.62 0.60
CA SER A 234 10.47 3.64 -0.44
C SER A 234 9.11 4.33 -0.63
N ASP A 235 7.98 3.66 -0.37
CA ASP A 235 6.65 4.31 -0.40
C ASP A 235 6.54 5.38 0.70
N SER A 236 6.98 5.03 1.91
CA SER A 236 7.02 5.92 3.08
C SER A 236 7.92 7.11 2.82
N HIS A 237 9.13 6.87 2.32
CA HIS A 237 10.07 7.91 1.94
C HIS A 237 9.48 8.87 0.89
N ALA A 238 8.84 8.32 -0.15
CA ALA A 238 8.21 9.12 -1.18
C ALA A 238 7.03 9.96 -0.68
N GLY A 239 6.24 9.43 0.26
CA GLY A 239 5.17 10.19 0.91
C GLY A 239 5.71 11.39 1.69
N ARG A 240 6.82 11.20 2.41
CA ARG A 240 7.51 12.29 3.12
C ARG A 240 8.02 13.36 2.16
N GLU A 241 8.68 12.94 1.08
CA GLU A 241 9.21 13.87 0.08
C GLU A 241 8.09 14.62 -0.64
N LEU A 242 6.96 13.95 -0.92
CA LEU A 242 5.77 14.59 -1.45
C LEU A 242 5.24 15.66 -0.51
N ALA A 243 5.16 15.38 0.79
CA ALA A 243 4.70 16.33 1.79
C ALA A 243 5.58 17.58 1.84
N ARG A 244 6.90 17.40 1.85
CA ARG A 244 7.88 18.49 1.84
C ARG A 244 7.71 19.41 0.63
N GLN A 245 7.42 18.86 -0.54
CA GLN A 245 7.21 19.64 -1.77
C GLN A 245 5.78 20.20 -1.87
N PHE A 246 4.80 19.56 -1.27
CA PHE A 246 3.39 19.95 -1.33
C PHE A 246 3.01 21.00 -0.27
N SER A 247 3.73 21.06 0.85
CA SER A 247 3.42 21.96 1.97
C SER A 247 3.30 23.45 1.59
N PRO A 248 4.08 24.03 0.64
CA PRO A 248 3.89 25.42 0.22
C PRO A 248 2.49 25.69 -0.38
N TYR A 249 1.91 24.70 -1.05
CA TYR A 249 0.55 24.82 -1.59
C TYR A 249 -0.50 24.77 -0.48
N LEU A 250 -0.28 23.94 0.54
CA LEU A 250 -1.11 23.92 1.75
C LEU A 250 -1.02 25.26 2.49
N TYR A 251 0.15 25.88 2.58
CA TYR A 251 0.30 27.18 3.24
C TYR A 251 -0.57 28.26 2.59
N LEU A 252 -0.65 28.26 1.25
CA LEU A 252 -1.45 29.20 0.49
C LEU A 252 -2.95 28.89 0.57
N ALA A 253 -3.31 27.61 0.43
CA ALA A 253 -4.69 27.15 0.43
C ALA A 253 -5.34 27.29 1.81
N CYS A 254 -4.62 26.92 2.88
CA CYS A 254 -5.09 26.92 4.26
C CYS A 254 -4.76 28.21 5.01
N ARG A 255 -4.27 29.28 4.35
CA ARG A 255 -3.80 30.51 5.00
C ARG A 255 -4.78 31.12 6.02
N ARG A 256 -6.08 30.99 5.78
CA ARG A 256 -7.13 31.53 6.68
C ARG A 256 -7.24 30.66 7.94
N GLN A 257 -7.30 29.35 7.77
CA GLN A 257 -7.32 28.37 8.86
C GLN A 257 -6.04 28.42 9.68
N MET A 258 -4.87 28.53 9.03
CA MET A 258 -3.58 28.71 9.70
C MET A 258 -3.54 29.96 10.59
N ARG A 259 -4.09 31.09 10.12
CA ARG A 259 -4.20 32.32 10.94
C ARG A 259 -5.21 32.15 12.09
N ALA A 260 -6.28 31.39 11.90
CA ALA A 260 -7.24 31.10 12.95
C ALA A 260 -6.60 30.23 14.04
N ALA A 261 -5.93 29.14 13.65
CA ALA A 261 -5.14 28.31 14.55
C ALA A 261 -4.08 29.14 15.28
N LEU A 262 -3.24 29.92 14.59
CA LEU A 262 -2.23 30.75 15.27
C LEU A 262 -2.84 31.69 16.34
N ARG A 263 -3.96 32.36 16.04
CA ARG A 263 -4.62 33.25 17.02
C ARG A 263 -5.17 32.51 18.22
N GLU A 264 -5.55 31.24 18.05
CA GLU A 264 -6.04 30.39 19.13
C GLU A 264 -4.94 30.03 20.12
N TRP A 265 -3.69 29.89 19.65
CA TRP A 265 -2.52 29.61 20.50
C TRP A 265 -1.89 30.84 21.16
N LEU A 266 -2.34 32.05 20.79
CA LEU A 266 -1.84 33.32 21.35
C LEU A 266 -2.77 33.91 22.43
N GLN A 267 -3.90 33.25 22.70
CA GLN A 267 -4.87 33.65 23.73
C GLN A 267 -4.59 32.88 25.02
#